data_AF-A0AAV3UTR5-F1
#
_entry.id   AF-A0AAV3UTR5-F1
#
_cell.length_a   1.000
_cell.length_b   1.000
_cell.length_c   1.000
_cell.angle_alpha   90.00
_cell.angle_beta   90.00
_cell.angle_gamma   90.00
#
_symmetry.space_group_name_H-M   'P 1'
#
loop_
_entity.id
_entity.type
_entity.pdbx_description
1 polymer ?
#
loop_
_entity_poly.entity_id
_entity_poly.type
_entity_poly.pdbx_seq_one_letter_code
_entity_poly.pdbx_strand_id
1 'polypeptide(L)'
;MSGDTQVAFGVGIIDVIIGLAFIFFSLSVIASYLLESLYSVTRERARFLKRAVAQLIDQRNNGRIIIGELTKELFAHPIIAKKSVRIDSAARFKIAASGPAYLKPQDFADALLAVLGERYPHQASVVGYAEMIRLIPQQESIRSVLAVLLDKSDSIGEFRQHIAAWYADGMERASGSFKRRTQLPLLIIGTVLAVSMDVSTIEYTSRLESDGVLRNALVAEAINQASSHKSEAPDNTKEYLVDVSKSIRAFNNDMANFGSNVALRDLNNNLAELLERVSTQHAEKDTDTTQGVDEKDSTLLWLMGCLITGVAVSLGTSYWLNFLRLMISVRSSIRPNDTSTGSSASESMNINRPNVAGAQSVGVSSASFEELLDATRLTEVQEILGLGSEEVTGTMSLATRVALDNWRDNFGLPKGTPLTLEEYVLLINPKRWS
;
A
#
# COMPACT_ATOMS: atom_id res chain seq x y z
N MET A 1 18.10 35.31 -21.45
CA MET A 1 17.02 34.31 -21.30
C MET A 1 15.77 35.06 -20.91
N SER A 2 14.69 34.99 -21.69
CA SER A 2 13.39 35.58 -21.32
C SER A 2 12.75 34.76 -20.20
N GLY A 3 11.76 35.33 -19.50
CA GLY A 3 11.01 34.61 -18.44
C GLY A 3 10.46 33.26 -18.92
N ASP A 4 9.97 33.19 -20.16
CA ASP A 4 9.44 31.95 -20.75
C ASP A 4 10.49 30.85 -20.91
N THR A 5 11.73 31.22 -21.25
CA THR A 5 12.83 30.25 -21.30
C THR A 5 13.19 29.71 -19.92
N GLN A 6 13.16 30.53 -18.86
CA GLN A 6 13.42 30.05 -17.50
C GLN A 6 12.32 29.11 -16.99
N VAL A 7 11.05 29.38 -17.31
CA VAL A 7 9.93 28.49 -16.98
C VAL A 7 10.01 27.18 -17.75
N ALA A 8 10.37 27.22 -19.05
CA ALA A 8 10.55 26.01 -19.86
C ALA A 8 11.71 25.13 -19.34
N PHE A 9 12.84 25.73 -18.97
CA PHE A 9 13.97 25.02 -18.35
C PHE A 9 13.59 24.43 -16.97
N GLY A 10 12.87 25.18 -16.14
CA GLY A 10 12.41 24.72 -14.82
C GLY A 10 11.45 23.53 -14.90
N VAL A 11 10.53 23.53 -15.87
CA VAL A 11 9.61 22.40 -16.09
C VAL A 11 10.35 21.17 -16.62
N GLY A 12 11.34 21.35 -17.50
CA GLY A 12 12.15 20.24 -18.00
C GLY A 12 12.90 19.47 -16.90
N ILE A 13 13.50 20.21 -15.95
CA ILE A 13 14.20 19.60 -14.80
C ILE A 13 13.22 18.84 -13.89
N ILE A 14 12.02 19.39 -13.67
CA ILE A 14 10.98 18.71 -12.87
C ILE A 14 10.54 17.40 -13.53
N ASP A 15 10.37 17.39 -14.85
CA ASP A 15 10.00 16.18 -15.60
C ASP A 15 11.11 15.10 -15.53
N VAL A 16 12.39 15.49 -15.54
CA VAL A 16 13.53 14.57 -15.31
C VAL A 16 13.46 13.97 -13.90
N ILE A 17 13.22 14.81 -12.88
CA ILE A 17 13.09 14.35 -11.48
C ILE A 17 11.93 13.37 -11.32
N ILE A 18 10.78 13.64 -11.94
CA ILE A 18 9.61 12.75 -11.91
C ILE A 18 9.93 11.41 -12.58
N GLY A 19 10.55 11.43 -13.77
CA GLY A 19 10.96 10.20 -14.46
C GLY A 19 11.93 9.36 -13.63
N LEU A 20 12.93 9.99 -13.02
CA LEU A 20 13.91 9.31 -12.18
C LEU A 20 13.27 8.72 -10.90
N ALA A 21 12.39 9.48 -10.25
CA ALA A 21 11.65 9.01 -9.09
C ALA A 21 10.73 7.82 -9.42
N PHE A 22 10.16 7.80 -10.63
CA PHE A 22 9.34 6.69 -11.09
C PHE A 22 10.16 5.42 -11.30
N ILE A 23 11.38 5.54 -11.84
CA ILE A 23 12.32 4.41 -11.95
C ILE A 23 12.67 3.86 -10.56
N PHE A 24 12.96 4.73 -9.59
CA PHE A 24 13.26 4.27 -8.23
C PHE A 24 12.06 3.65 -7.53
N PHE A 25 10.86 4.21 -7.71
CA PHE A 25 9.61 3.60 -7.24
C PHE A 25 9.46 2.19 -7.80
N SER A 26 9.66 2.04 -9.11
CA SER A 26 9.54 0.80 -9.87
C SER A 26 10.49 -0.28 -9.35
N LEU A 27 11.78 0.05 -9.24
CA LEU A 27 12.79 -0.85 -8.69
C LEU A 27 12.53 -1.18 -7.20
N SER A 28 11.97 -0.24 -6.42
CA SER A 28 11.61 -0.45 -5.01
C SER A 28 10.49 -1.47 -4.84
N VAL A 29 9.51 -1.49 -5.75
CA VAL A 29 8.46 -2.53 -5.76
C VAL A 29 9.10 -3.90 -5.99
N ILE A 30 9.95 -4.02 -7.02
CA ILE A 30 10.62 -5.29 -7.36
C ILE A 30 11.51 -5.76 -6.20
N ALA A 31 12.32 -4.86 -5.64
CA ALA A 31 13.17 -5.18 -4.50
C ALA A 31 12.37 -5.65 -3.29
N SER A 32 11.21 -5.03 -3.02
CA SER A 32 10.31 -5.44 -1.94
C SER A 32 9.72 -6.83 -2.17
N TYR A 33 9.35 -7.16 -3.42
CA TYR A 33 8.89 -8.50 -3.79
C TYR A 33 9.98 -9.56 -3.59
N LEU A 34 11.21 -9.29 -4.03
CA LEU A 34 12.33 -10.20 -3.85
C LEU A 34 12.67 -10.41 -2.37
N LEU A 35 12.67 -9.34 -1.58
CA LEU A 35 12.87 -9.41 -0.14
C LEU A 35 11.80 -10.29 0.53
N GLU A 36 10.54 -10.15 0.13
CA GLU A 36 9.45 -10.95 0.66
C GLU A 36 9.57 -12.42 0.27
N SER A 37 9.96 -12.71 -0.95
CA SER A 37 10.22 -14.08 -1.39
C SER A 37 11.30 -14.73 -0.49
N LEU A 38 12.39 -14.00 -0.24
CA LEU A 38 13.46 -14.43 0.67
C LEU A 38 12.95 -14.62 2.11
N TYR A 39 12.10 -13.71 2.61
CA TYR A 39 11.57 -13.75 3.97
C TYR A 39 10.42 -14.73 4.19
N SER A 40 9.69 -15.07 3.14
CA SER A 40 8.67 -16.13 3.15
C SER A 40 9.31 -17.50 3.41
N VAL A 41 10.45 -17.76 2.76
CA VAL A 41 11.22 -19.01 2.96
C VAL A 41 11.88 -19.02 4.34
N THR A 42 12.51 -17.92 4.74
CA THR A 42 13.27 -17.85 6.01
C THR A 42 12.40 -17.60 7.25
N ARG A 43 11.14 -17.19 7.09
CA ARG A 43 10.18 -16.87 8.18
C ARG A 43 10.68 -15.81 9.17
N GLU A 44 11.46 -14.86 8.69
CA GLU A 44 12.06 -13.83 9.56
C GLU A 44 10.99 -12.99 10.28
N ARG A 45 9.85 -12.71 9.64
CA ARG A 45 8.75 -11.97 10.28
C ARG A 45 8.15 -12.70 11.48
N ALA A 46 7.83 -13.98 11.31
CA ALA A 46 7.28 -14.79 12.41
C ALA A 46 8.27 -14.93 13.57
N ARG A 47 9.57 -15.13 13.25
CA ARG A 47 10.64 -15.16 14.24
C ARG A 47 10.83 -13.82 14.94
N PHE A 48 10.74 -12.71 14.20
CA PHE A 48 10.82 -11.37 14.74
C PHE A 48 9.65 -11.09 15.69
N LEU A 49 8.42 -11.38 15.25
CA LEU A 49 7.20 -11.20 16.06
C LEU A 49 7.30 -11.97 17.37
N LYS A 50 7.74 -13.23 17.33
CA LYS A 50 7.92 -14.04 18.54
C LYS A 50 8.94 -13.44 19.51
N ARG A 51 10.06 -12.90 18.99
CA ARG A 51 11.07 -12.20 19.81
C ARG A 51 10.58 -10.86 20.34
N ALA A 52 9.74 -10.15 19.58
CA ALA A 52 9.15 -8.89 20.00
C ALA A 52 8.13 -9.12 21.12
N VAL A 53 7.27 -10.12 20.99
CA VAL A 53 6.33 -10.52 22.05
C VAL A 53 7.08 -10.97 23.30
N ALA A 54 8.12 -11.79 23.15
CA ALA A 54 8.96 -12.18 24.29
C ALA A 54 9.58 -10.98 25.02
N GLN A 55 9.94 -9.91 24.29
CA GLN A 55 10.42 -8.67 24.94
C GLN A 55 9.35 -7.94 25.74
N LEU A 56 8.07 -8.10 25.36
CA LEU A 56 6.95 -7.43 26.03
C LEU A 56 6.49 -8.19 27.27
N ILE A 57 6.43 -9.52 27.20
CA ILE A 57 5.79 -10.34 28.25
C ILE A 57 6.75 -11.19 29.07
N ASP A 58 7.91 -11.57 28.53
CA ASP A 58 8.87 -12.41 29.27
C ASP A 58 9.89 -11.57 30.03
N GLN A 59 10.49 -12.20 31.04
CA GLN A 59 11.55 -11.60 31.83
C GLN A 59 12.85 -11.44 31.04
N ARG A 60 13.54 -10.33 31.32
CA ARG A 60 14.86 -10.08 30.80
C ARG A 60 15.90 -10.76 31.69
N ASN A 61 16.58 -11.78 31.17
CA ASN A 61 17.66 -12.46 31.88
C ASN A 61 19.02 -11.88 31.45
N ASN A 62 19.75 -11.23 32.37
CA ASN A 62 21.07 -10.65 32.13
C ASN A 62 21.16 -9.76 30.87
N GLY A 63 20.14 -8.94 30.62
CA GLY A 63 20.06 -8.06 29.46
C GLY A 63 19.74 -8.76 28.12
N ARG A 64 19.74 -10.09 28.08
CA ARG A 64 19.40 -10.91 26.90
C ARG A 64 17.92 -11.23 26.86
N ILE A 65 17.38 -11.26 25.64
CA ILE A 65 16.00 -11.62 25.35
C ILE A 65 15.97 -13.13 25.18
N ILE A 66 15.29 -13.82 26.08
CA ILE A 66 15.05 -15.27 26.00
C ILE A 66 13.56 -15.46 25.85
N ILE A 67 13.16 -16.31 24.91
CA ILE A 67 11.75 -16.69 24.74
C ILE A 67 11.37 -17.58 25.92
N GLY A 68 10.56 -17.03 26.82
CA GLY A 68 10.04 -17.69 28.01
C GLY A 68 8.87 -18.62 27.70
N GLU A 69 8.39 -19.32 28.74
CA GLU A 69 7.28 -20.27 28.60
C GLU A 69 5.96 -19.57 28.25
N LEU A 70 5.69 -18.38 28.80
CA LEU A 70 4.47 -17.63 28.50
C LEU A 70 4.36 -17.31 27.00
N THR A 71 5.44 -16.84 26.37
CA THR A 71 5.47 -16.64 24.92
C THR A 71 5.29 -17.95 24.13
N LYS A 72 5.84 -19.07 24.60
CA LYS A 72 5.67 -20.36 23.90
C LYS A 72 4.21 -20.81 23.95
N GLU A 73 3.58 -20.76 25.12
CA GLU A 73 2.18 -21.11 25.33
C GLU A 73 1.25 -20.20 24.52
N LEU A 74 1.50 -18.89 24.55
CA LEU A 74 0.75 -17.92 23.76
C LEU A 74 0.77 -18.26 22.26
N PHE A 75 1.94 -18.53 21.68
CA PHE A 75 2.04 -18.88 20.26
C PHE A 75 1.51 -20.28 19.94
N ALA A 76 1.44 -21.18 20.92
CA ALA A 76 0.81 -22.50 20.79
C ALA A 76 -0.73 -22.44 20.92
N HIS A 77 -1.27 -21.36 21.50
CA HIS A 77 -2.70 -21.21 21.74
C HIS A 77 -3.50 -21.25 20.41
N PRO A 78 -4.64 -21.97 20.34
CA PRO A 78 -5.40 -22.17 19.10
C PRO A 78 -5.79 -20.88 18.36
N ILE A 79 -6.06 -19.78 19.08
CA ILE A 79 -6.38 -18.46 18.49
C ILE A 79 -5.23 -17.96 17.60
N ILE A 80 -3.98 -18.26 17.95
CA ILE A 80 -2.77 -17.81 17.26
C ILE A 80 -2.26 -18.91 16.32
N ALA A 81 -2.14 -20.14 16.82
CA ALA A 81 -1.60 -21.26 16.07
C ALA A 81 -2.43 -21.60 14.82
N LYS A 82 -3.78 -21.62 14.93
CA LYS A 82 -4.65 -21.94 13.78
C LYS A 82 -4.63 -20.87 12.68
N LYS A 83 -4.25 -19.63 13.01
CA LYS A 83 -4.05 -18.54 12.02
C LYS A 83 -2.76 -18.68 11.22
N SER A 84 -1.83 -19.55 11.66
CA SER A 84 -0.57 -19.83 10.98
C SER A 84 -0.59 -21.13 10.16
N VAL A 85 -1.74 -21.82 10.10
CA VAL A 85 -1.89 -23.07 9.35
C VAL A 85 -2.01 -22.75 7.86
N ARG A 86 -1.02 -23.18 7.08
CA ARG A 86 -1.16 -23.30 5.63
C ARG A 86 -1.93 -24.59 5.35
N ILE A 87 -3.02 -24.49 4.61
CA ILE A 87 -3.66 -25.66 4.01
C ILE A 87 -2.77 -26.07 2.83
N ASP A 88 -1.88 -27.03 3.04
CA ASP A 88 -1.22 -27.70 1.92
C ASP A 88 -2.22 -28.64 1.26
N SER A 89 -2.54 -28.38 -0.01
CA SER A 89 -3.44 -29.20 -0.84
C SER A 89 -2.92 -30.63 -1.07
N ALA A 90 -1.65 -30.89 -0.75
CA ALA A 90 -1.05 -32.21 -0.76
C ALA A 90 -0.71 -32.59 0.68
N ALA A 91 -1.47 -33.53 1.24
CA ALA A 91 -1.41 -34.02 2.63
C ALA A 91 -0.06 -34.66 3.02
N ARG A 92 1.01 -33.87 3.05
CA ARG A 92 2.36 -34.32 3.43
C ARG A 92 3.04 -33.31 4.35
N PHE A 93 3.02 -33.69 5.63
CA PHE A 93 3.96 -33.37 6.70
C PHE A 93 3.88 -32.00 7.40
N LYS A 94 3.71 -32.12 8.72
CA LYS A 94 3.72 -31.09 9.77
C LYS A 94 4.78 -30.03 9.53
N ILE A 95 4.35 -28.88 9.03
CA ILE A 95 5.10 -27.65 9.17
C ILE A 95 4.96 -27.22 10.64
N ALA A 96 6.06 -27.26 11.39
CA ALA A 96 6.11 -26.61 12.70
C ALA A 96 5.70 -25.14 12.51
N ALA A 97 4.54 -24.77 13.06
CA ALA A 97 4.01 -23.42 13.00
C ALA A 97 5.04 -22.48 13.63
N SER A 98 5.77 -21.71 12.81
CA SER A 98 6.70 -20.70 13.32
C SER A 98 5.98 -19.47 13.91
N GLY A 99 4.65 -19.54 14.01
CA GLY A 99 3.77 -18.42 14.34
C GLY A 99 3.36 -17.63 13.10
N PRO A 100 2.34 -16.76 13.22
CA PRO A 100 1.93 -15.88 12.14
C PRO A 100 2.99 -14.79 11.88
N ALA A 101 2.98 -14.19 10.68
CA ALA A 101 3.86 -13.06 10.34
C ALA A 101 3.43 -11.76 11.04
N TYR A 102 2.15 -11.66 11.40
CA TYR A 102 1.54 -10.55 12.12
C TYR A 102 0.45 -11.09 13.06
N LEU A 103 0.32 -10.48 14.24
CA LEU A 103 -0.70 -10.81 15.21
C LEU A 103 -1.48 -9.55 15.55
N LYS A 104 -2.80 -9.56 15.32
CA LYS A 104 -3.66 -8.41 15.60
C LYS A 104 -3.69 -8.14 17.11
N PRO A 105 -3.80 -6.87 17.52
CA PRO A 105 -3.85 -6.51 18.94
C PRO A 105 -4.95 -7.22 19.75
N GLN A 106 -6.13 -7.36 19.17
CA GLN A 106 -7.26 -8.04 19.81
C GLN A 106 -6.98 -9.54 19.97
N ASP A 107 -6.44 -10.19 18.94
CA ASP A 107 -6.09 -11.62 19.00
C ASP A 107 -5.02 -11.89 20.05
N PHE A 108 -4.06 -10.98 20.20
CA PHE A 108 -3.05 -11.04 21.25
C PHE A 108 -3.69 -10.94 22.64
N ALA A 109 -4.55 -9.94 22.86
CA ALA A 109 -5.21 -9.74 24.15
C ALA A 109 -6.06 -10.96 24.52
N ASP A 110 -6.83 -11.49 23.57
CA ASP A 110 -7.69 -12.65 23.75
C ASP A 110 -6.88 -13.91 24.09
N ALA A 111 -5.81 -14.16 23.35
CA ALA A 111 -4.96 -15.31 23.58
C ALA A 111 -4.16 -15.20 24.88
N LEU A 112 -3.69 -13.99 25.24
CA LEU A 112 -2.98 -13.76 26.50
C LEU A 112 -3.89 -14.00 27.70
N LEU A 113 -5.10 -13.44 27.70
CA LEU A 113 -6.06 -13.64 28.78
C LEU A 113 -6.51 -15.11 28.87
N ALA A 114 -6.68 -15.80 27.75
CA ALA A 114 -7.00 -17.22 27.74
C ALA A 114 -5.88 -18.07 28.37
N VAL A 115 -4.62 -17.87 27.95
CA VAL A 115 -3.46 -18.58 28.52
C VAL A 115 -3.29 -18.30 30.01
N LEU A 116 -3.46 -17.05 30.43
CA LEU A 116 -3.40 -16.70 31.85
C LEU A 116 -4.57 -17.29 32.65
N GLY A 117 -5.76 -17.38 32.06
CA GLY A 117 -6.92 -18.03 32.69
C GLY A 117 -6.76 -19.53 32.85
N GLU A 118 -6.09 -20.21 31.92
CA GLU A 118 -5.72 -21.63 32.06
C GLU A 118 -4.67 -21.83 33.16
N ARG A 119 -3.66 -20.95 33.23
CA ARG A 119 -2.59 -21.04 34.22
C ARG A 119 -3.06 -20.69 35.64
N TYR A 120 -3.98 -19.74 35.74
CA TYR A 120 -4.50 -19.21 36.99
C TYR A 120 -6.04 -19.11 36.90
N PRO A 121 -6.76 -20.20 37.20
CA PRO A 121 -8.23 -20.22 37.15
C PRO A 121 -8.85 -19.14 38.04
N HIS A 122 -9.74 -18.33 37.47
CA HIS A 122 -10.40 -17.21 38.14
C HIS A 122 -11.80 -16.99 37.57
N GLN A 123 -12.62 -16.18 38.25
CA GLN A 123 -13.90 -15.76 37.72
C GLN A 123 -13.71 -14.72 36.61
N ALA A 124 -14.48 -14.81 35.53
CA ALA A 124 -14.47 -13.82 34.45
C ALA A 124 -15.16 -12.52 34.88
N SER A 125 -14.53 -11.79 35.80
CA SER A 125 -14.94 -10.50 36.36
C SER A 125 -13.70 -9.63 36.59
N VAL A 126 -13.86 -8.32 36.69
CA VAL A 126 -12.74 -7.40 37.00
C VAL A 126 -12.02 -7.81 38.29
N VAL A 127 -12.79 -8.22 39.31
CA VAL A 127 -12.26 -8.72 40.58
C VAL A 127 -11.49 -10.03 40.39
N GLY A 128 -12.02 -10.96 39.59
CA GLY A 128 -11.33 -12.22 39.31
C GLY A 128 -10.03 -12.03 38.53
N TYR A 129 -9.97 -11.10 37.58
CA TYR A 129 -8.72 -10.74 36.92
C TYR A 129 -7.71 -10.10 37.88
N ALA A 130 -8.17 -9.29 38.85
CA ALA A 130 -7.30 -8.73 39.88
C ALA A 130 -6.69 -9.83 40.78
N GLU A 131 -7.48 -10.86 41.12
CA GLU A 131 -7.00 -12.03 41.86
C GLU A 131 -5.99 -12.84 41.04
N MET A 132 -6.28 -13.09 39.76
CA MET A 132 -5.35 -13.77 38.84
C MET A 132 -4.00 -13.03 38.74
N ILE A 133 -4.00 -11.71 38.57
CA ILE A 133 -2.77 -10.91 38.50
C ILE A 133 -1.94 -11.02 39.78
N ARG A 134 -2.58 -11.17 40.95
CA ARG A 134 -1.87 -11.37 42.22
C ARG A 134 -1.12 -12.70 42.26
N LEU A 135 -1.63 -13.74 41.59
CA LEU A 135 -1.02 -15.08 41.50
C LEU A 135 0.17 -15.13 40.54
N ILE A 136 0.24 -14.22 39.55
CA ILE A 136 1.40 -14.13 38.65
C ILE A 136 2.68 -13.85 39.49
N PRO A 137 3.79 -14.59 39.28
CA PRO A 137 5.03 -14.38 40.01
C PRO A 137 5.56 -12.95 39.90
N GLN A 138 6.08 -12.39 40.99
CA GLN A 138 6.51 -10.98 41.05
C GLN A 138 7.62 -10.66 40.03
N GLN A 139 8.44 -11.66 39.72
CA GLN A 139 9.52 -11.52 38.76
C GLN A 139 9.03 -11.30 37.32
N GLU A 140 7.81 -11.71 36.96
CA GLU A 140 7.28 -11.55 35.62
C GLU A 140 6.86 -10.09 35.35
N SER A 141 7.50 -9.47 34.36
CA SER A 141 7.27 -8.07 33.96
C SER A 141 5.82 -7.80 33.57
N ILE A 142 5.13 -8.80 33.00
CA ILE A 142 3.73 -8.68 32.58
C ILE A 142 2.78 -8.39 33.74
N ARG A 143 3.11 -8.83 34.97
CA ARG A 143 2.25 -8.66 36.15
C ARG A 143 1.97 -7.19 36.44
N SER A 144 3.01 -6.37 36.50
CA SER A 144 2.89 -4.95 36.83
C SER A 144 2.16 -4.18 35.73
N VAL A 145 2.40 -4.55 34.46
CA VAL A 145 1.67 -4.01 33.32
C VAL A 145 0.18 -4.32 33.44
N LEU A 146 -0.20 -5.59 33.60
CA LEU A 146 -1.60 -5.99 33.70
C LEU A 146 -2.30 -5.34 34.90
N ALA A 147 -1.61 -5.20 36.05
CA ALA A 147 -2.17 -4.51 37.21
C ALA A 147 -2.54 -3.06 36.89
N VAL A 148 -1.65 -2.32 36.22
CA VAL A 148 -1.89 -0.92 35.83
C VAL A 148 -2.99 -0.81 34.77
N LEU A 149 -3.04 -1.75 33.82
CA LEU A 149 -4.09 -1.73 32.78
C LEU A 149 -5.46 -2.07 33.37
N LEU A 150 -5.53 -2.98 34.34
CA LEU A 150 -6.78 -3.34 35.02
C LEU A 150 -7.30 -2.21 35.92
N ASP A 151 -6.41 -1.50 36.62
CA ASP A 151 -6.76 -0.34 37.46
C ASP A 151 -7.43 0.80 36.65
N LYS A 152 -7.11 0.89 35.36
CA LYS A 152 -7.69 1.86 34.42
C LYS A 152 -8.99 1.37 33.77
N SER A 153 -9.47 0.18 34.09
CA SER A 153 -10.57 -0.46 33.37
C SER A 153 -11.77 -0.70 34.27
N ASP A 154 -12.92 -0.15 33.85
CA ASP A 154 -14.18 -0.34 34.57
C ASP A 154 -14.86 -1.66 34.17
N SER A 155 -14.47 -2.22 33.02
CA SER A 155 -15.02 -3.48 32.50
C SER A 155 -13.95 -4.40 31.92
N ILE A 156 -14.30 -5.67 31.75
CA ILE A 156 -13.44 -6.67 31.07
C ILE A 156 -13.20 -6.25 29.61
N GLY A 157 -14.19 -5.62 28.97
CA GLY A 157 -14.08 -5.12 27.60
C GLY A 157 -12.99 -4.05 27.49
N GLU A 158 -13.00 -3.08 28.40
CA GLU A 158 -11.96 -2.05 28.47
C GLU A 158 -10.59 -2.62 28.83
N PHE A 159 -10.53 -3.58 29.76
CA PHE A 159 -9.27 -4.23 30.12
C PHE A 159 -8.64 -4.93 28.91
N ARG A 160 -9.45 -5.65 28.14
CA ARG A 160 -9.03 -6.26 26.87
C ARG A 160 -8.53 -5.21 25.87
N GLN A 161 -9.24 -4.09 25.72
CA GLN A 161 -8.83 -2.99 24.83
C GLN A 161 -7.51 -2.34 25.27
N HIS A 162 -7.32 -2.13 26.57
CA HIS A 162 -6.07 -1.59 27.11
C HIS A 162 -4.88 -2.52 26.90
N ILE A 163 -5.07 -3.85 27.04
CA ILE A 163 -4.04 -4.85 26.69
C ILE A 163 -3.71 -4.78 25.20
N ALA A 164 -4.74 -4.74 24.34
CA ALA A 164 -4.57 -4.63 22.90
C ALA A 164 -3.79 -3.36 22.52
N ALA A 165 -4.17 -2.20 23.09
CA ALA A 165 -3.48 -0.93 22.86
C ALA A 165 -2.01 -0.99 23.33
N TRP A 166 -1.75 -1.50 24.54
CA TRP A 166 -0.40 -1.67 25.05
C TRP A 166 0.48 -2.55 24.15
N TYR A 167 -0.08 -3.66 23.64
CA TYR A 167 0.62 -4.50 22.69
C TYR A 167 0.90 -3.77 21.37
N ALA A 168 -0.07 -3.02 20.83
CA ALA A 168 0.10 -2.25 19.60
C ALA A 168 1.24 -1.23 19.74
N ASP A 169 1.29 -0.51 20.86
CA ASP A 169 2.36 0.44 21.16
C ASP A 169 3.73 -0.25 21.28
N GLY A 170 3.76 -1.41 21.93
CA GLY A 170 4.96 -2.25 22.03
C GLY A 170 5.45 -2.71 20.65
N MET A 171 4.53 -3.09 19.78
CA MET A 171 4.82 -3.51 18.41
C MET A 171 5.22 -2.36 17.48
N GLU A 172 4.72 -1.13 17.66
CA GLU A 172 5.19 0.05 16.93
C GLU A 172 6.70 0.26 17.16
N ARG A 173 7.15 0.15 18.42
CA ARG A 173 8.58 0.26 18.79
C ARG A 173 9.40 -0.90 18.25
N ALA A 174 8.89 -2.13 18.34
CA ALA A 174 9.56 -3.30 17.81
C ALA A 174 9.74 -3.20 16.28
N SER A 175 8.69 -2.79 15.56
CA SER A 175 8.70 -2.68 14.09
C SER A 175 9.80 -1.76 13.57
N GLY A 176 10.16 -0.70 14.30
CA GLY A 176 11.31 0.14 13.98
C GLY A 176 12.65 -0.62 13.96
N SER A 177 12.84 -1.59 14.86
CA SER A 177 14.03 -2.44 14.87
C SER A 177 14.05 -3.44 13.72
N PHE A 178 12.89 -3.92 13.28
CA PHE A 178 12.78 -4.75 12.08
C PHE A 178 13.15 -3.93 10.83
N LYS A 179 12.61 -2.72 10.67
CA LYS A 179 12.93 -1.82 9.55
C LYS A 179 14.43 -1.59 9.38
N ARG A 180 15.16 -1.35 10.49
CA ARG A 180 16.62 -1.17 10.45
C ARG A 180 17.35 -2.45 9.99
N ARG A 181 16.86 -3.63 10.39
CA ARG A 181 17.45 -4.91 9.97
C ARG A 181 17.16 -5.24 8.50
N THR A 182 16.07 -4.74 7.94
CA THR A 182 15.67 -4.99 6.55
C THR A 182 16.27 -4.00 5.56
N GLN A 183 16.79 -2.85 6.01
CA GLN A 183 17.43 -1.85 5.14
C GLN A 183 18.66 -2.37 4.41
N LEU A 184 19.54 -3.12 5.08
CA LEU A 184 20.75 -3.65 4.44
C LEU A 184 20.43 -4.70 3.36
N PRO A 185 19.57 -5.71 3.61
CA PRO A 185 19.10 -6.61 2.55
C PRO A 185 18.46 -5.87 1.37
N LEU A 186 17.65 -4.82 1.61
CA LEU A 186 17.06 -4.00 0.55
C LEU A 186 18.11 -3.24 -0.27
N LEU A 187 19.13 -2.68 0.39
CA LEU A 187 20.25 -2.05 -0.29
C LEU A 187 20.99 -3.05 -1.18
N ILE A 188 21.28 -4.25 -0.67
CA ILE A 188 21.96 -5.29 -1.46
C ILE A 188 21.10 -5.71 -2.66
N ILE A 189 19.82 -6.00 -2.45
CA ILE A 189 18.89 -6.37 -3.53
C ILE A 189 18.78 -5.24 -4.56
N GLY A 190 18.62 -4.00 -4.10
CA GLY A 190 18.52 -2.82 -4.97
C GLY A 190 19.77 -2.59 -5.80
N THR A 191 20.97 -2.72 -5.22
CA THR A 191 22.23 -2.62 -5.95
C THR A 191 22.40 -3.77 -6.96
N VAL A 192 22.03 -5.00 -6.58
CA VAL A 192 22.07 -6.14 -7.50
C VAL A 192 21.09 -5.94 -8.66
N LEU A 193 19.88 -5.44 -8.39
CA LEU A 193 18.91 -5.09 -9.44
C LEU A 193 19.46 -4.02 -10.38
N ALA A 194 20.02 -2.94 -9.83
CA ALA A 194 20.63 -1.86 -10.61
C ALA A 194 21.73 -2.37 -11.55
N VAL A 195 22.62 -3.24 -11.07
CA VAL A 195 23.67 -3.86 -11.89
C VAL A 195 23.08 -4.82 -12.94
N SER A 196 22.12 -5.66 -12.54
CA SER A 196 21.56 -6.69 -13.44
C SER A 196 20.70 -6.12 -14.56
N MET A 197 20.03 -5.00 -14.32
CA MET A 197 19.15 -4.33 -15.27
C MET A 197 19.84 -3.15 -15.97
N ASP A 198 21.13 -2.94 -15.68
CA ASP A 198 21.92 -1.81 -16.18
C ASP A 198 21.24 -0.45 -15.95
N VAL A 199 20.75 -0.26 -14.72
CA VAL A 199 20.10 0.98 -14.28
C VAL A 199 21.08 1.75 -13.39
N SER A 200 21.74 2.75 -13.98
CA SER A 200 22.63 3.68 -13.29
C SER A 200 21.98 5.06 -13.16
N THR A 201 21.84 5.57 -11.94
CA THR A 201 21.23 6.90 -11.70
C THR A 201 21.89 8.01 -12.51
N ILE A 202 23.22 8.01 -12.62
CA ILE A 202 23.98 9.04 -13.32
C ILE A 202 23.63 9.03 -14.82
N GLU A 203 23.61 7.84 -15.40
CA GLU A 203 23.31 7.65 -16.82
C GLU A 203 21.85 7.98 -17.15
N TYR A 204 20.90 7.51 -16.34
CA TYR A 204 19.47 7.78 -16.56
C TYR A 204 19.13 9.25 -16.39
N THR A 205 19.84 9.97 -15.53
CA THR A 205 19.67 11.43 -15.43
C THR A 205 20.03 12.09 -16.76
N SER A 206 21.20 11.77 -17.33
CA SER A 206 21.61 12.30 -18.63
C SER A 206 20.69 11.87 -19.77
N ARG A 207 20.24 10.60 -19.79
CA ARG A 207 19.29 10.09 -20.79
C ARG A 207 17.96 10.83 -20.75
N LEU A 208 17.42 11.06 -19.56
CA LEU A 208 16.15 11.77 -19.39
C LEU A 208 16.25 13.26 -19.75
N GLU A 209 17.42 13.87 -19.58
CA GLU A 209 17.67 15.23 -20.04
C GLU A 209 17.71 15.30 -21.57
N SER A 210 18.42 14.37 -22.23
CA SER A 210 18.61 14.36 -23.69
C SER A 210 17.39 13.86 -24.48
N ASP A 211 16.66 12.86 -23.96
CA ASP A 211 15.55 12.22 -24.65
C ASP A 211 14.20 12.69 -24.09
N GLY A 212 13.57 13.63 -24.82
CA GLY A 212 12.26 14.14 -24.47
C GLY A 212 11.12 13.13 -24.62
N VAL A 213 11.25 12.13 -25.50
CA VAL A 213 10.23 11.11 -25.72
C VAL A 213 10.19 10.15 -24.53
N LEU A 214 11.37 9.63 -24.13
CA LEU A 214 11.51 8.78 -22.96
C LEU A 214 11.02 9.49 -21.68
N ARG A 215 11.45 10.74 -21.48
CA ARG A 215 11.04 11.55 -20.32
C ARG A 215 9.52 11.71 -20.26
N ASN A 216 8.88 12.08 -21.37
CA ASN A 216 7.44 12.27 -21.41
C ASN A 216 6.67 10.95 -21.16
N ALA A 217 7.16 9.82 -21.67
CA ALA A 217 6.57 8.51 -21.43
C ALA A 217 6.62 8.11 -19.95
N LEU A 218 7.76 8.29 -19.28
CA LEU A 218 7.89 7.98 -17.84
C LEU A 218 7.06 8.94 -16.97
N VAL A 219 6.97 10.22 -17.32
CA VAL A 219 6.13 11.19 -16.60
C VAL A 219 4.65 10.81 -16.73
N ALA A 220 4.20 10.40 -17.92
CA ALA A 220 2.82 9.95 -18.12
C ALA A 220 2.49 8.73 -17.25
N GLU A 221 3.37 7.73 -17.22
CA GLU A 221 3.18 6.56 -16.37
C GLU A 221 3.22 6.90 -14.88
N ALA A 222 4.13 7.80 -14.46
CA ALA A 222 4.20 8.27 -13.08
C ALA A 222 2.89 8.95 -12.64
N ILE A 223 2.28 9.75 -13.50
CA ILE A 223 0.98 10.41 -13.23
C ILE A 223 -0.14 9.36 -13.10
N ASN A 224 -0.18 8.39 -14.00
CA ASN A 224 -1.16 7.30 -13.94
C ASN A 224 -1.06 6.53 -12.61
N GLN A 225 0.16 6.17 -12.22
CA GLN A 225 0.44 5.39 -11.01
C GLN A 225 0.25 6.19 -9.71
N ALA A 226 0.52 7.49 -9.73
CA ALA A 226 0.25 8.36 -8.58
C ALA A 226 -1.25 8.60 -8.36
N SER A 227 -2.04 8.55 -9.44
CA SER A 227 -3.49 8.80 -9.41
C SER A 227 -4.31 7.57 -9.04
N SER A 228 -3.83 6.35 -9.36
CA SER A 228 -4.49 5.08 -9.02
C SER A 228 -4.44 4.76 -7.52
N HIS A 229 -3.41 5.25 -6.81
CA HIS A 229 -3.31 5.19 -5.36
C HIS A 229 -3.77 6.50 -4.74
N LYS A 230 -5.08 6.70 -4.55
CA LYS A 230 -5.61 7.90 -3.89
C LYS A 230 -5.33 7.85 -2.38
N SER A 231 -4.25 8.50 -1.94
CA SER A 231 -4.11 9.01 -0.58
C SER A 231 -4.17 10.52 -0.69
N GLU A 232 -5.15 11.13 -0.02
CA GLU A 232 -5.36 12.58 0.00
C GLU A 232 -4.04 13.28 0.38
N ALA A 233 -3.44 13.99 -0.56
CA ALA A 233 -2.30 14.85 -0.30
C ALA A 233 -2.84 16.20 0.23
N PRO A 234 -2.42 16.67 1.42
CA PRO A 234 -2.82 17.97 1.92
C PRO A 234 -1.96 19.12 1.37
N ASP A 235 -2.62 20.26 1.19
CA ASP A 235 -2.19 21.45 0.45
C ASP A 235 -1.24 22.40 1.24
N ASN A 236 -0.41 21.89 2.16
CA ASN A 236 0.58 22.73 2.83
C ASN A 236 1.82 21.95 3.35
N THR A 237 2.99 22.57 3.20
CA THR A 237 4.33 22.00 3.52
C THR A 237 4.53 21.67 5.01
N LYS A 238 3.66 22.16 5.90
CA LYS A 238 3.69 21.86 7.35
C LYS A 238 2.92 20.57 7.68
N GLU A 239 1.84 20.31 6.96
CA GLU A 239 1.09 19.05 7.04
C GLU A 239 1.88 17.91 6.39
N TYR A 240 2.70 18.19 5.37
CA TYR A 240 3.63 17.22 4.77
C TYR A 240 4.63 16.62 5.79
N LEU A 241 5.11 17.38 6.79
CA LEU A 241 5.99 16.83 7.84
C LEU A 241 5.24 15.94 8.85
N VAL A 242 3.97 16.25 9.10
CA VAL A 242 3.07 15.40 9.89
C VAL A 242 2.69 14.14 9.10
N ASP A 243 2.55 14.27 7.78
CA ASP A 243 2.19 13.19 6.86
C ASP A 243 3.38 12.30 6.48
N VAL A 244 4.62 12.81 6.57
CA VAL A 244 5.84 11.98 6.57
C VAL A 244 5.83 11.00 7.76
N SER A 245 5.33 11.42 8.93
CA SER A 245 5.18 10.50 10.08
C SER A 245 4.05 9.48 9.89
N LYS A 246 2.94 9.89 9.24
CA LYS A 246 1.83 8.99 8.88
C LYS A 246 2.21 8.03 7.76
N SER A 247 3.00 8.45 6.78
CA SER A 247 3.53 7.60 5.71
C SER A 247 4.66 6.70 6.18
N ILE A 248 5.40 7.07 7.22
CA ILE A 248 6.26 6.13 7.96
C ILE A 248 5.40 5.07 8.66
N ARG A 249 4.25 5.43 9.26
CA ARG A 249 3.28 4.45 9.79
C ARG A 249 2.62 3.63 8.69
N ALA A 250 2.26 4.22 7.56
CA ALA A 250 1.67 3.54 6.42
C ALA A 250 2.68 2.58 5.77
N PHE A 251 3.95 2.96 5.64
CA PHE A 251 5.03 2.06 5.22
C PHE A 251 5.26 0.93 6.23
N ASN A 252 5.24 1.23 7.54
CA ASN A 252 5.36 0.20 8.57
C ASN A 252 4.17 -0.77 8.56
N ASN A 253 2.97 -0.25 8.32
CA ASN A 253 1.74 -1.01 8.17
C ASN A 253 1.69 -1.78 6.86
N ASP A 254 2.17 -1.21 5.75
CA ASP A 254 2.28 -1.86 4.45
C ASP A 254 3.31 -2.98 4.52
N MET A 255 4.44 -2.78 5.21
CA MET A 255 5.43 -3.83 5.42
C MET A 255 4.95 -4.94 6.35
N ALA A 256 4.10 -4.60 7.34
CA ALA A 256 3.43 -5.56 8.22
C ALA A 256 2.27 -6.31 7.50
N ASN A 257 1.53 -5.62 6.64
CA ASN A 257 0.40 -6.13 5.84
C ASN A 257 0.84 -6.74 4.50
N PHE A 258 2.11 -6.56 4.11
CA PHE A 258 2.70 -7.17 2.91
C PHE A 258 2.71 -8.69 3.01
N GLY A 259 2.89 -9.21 4.23
CA GLY A 259 2.79 -10.64 4.52
C GLY A 259 1.37 -11.19 4.36
N SER A 260 0.36 -10.34 4.18
CA SER A 260 -1.05 -10.73 4.04
C SER A 260 -1.68 -10.41 2.68
N ASN A 261 -1.13 -9.50 1.87
CA ASN A 261 -1.77 -9.07 0.63
C ASN A 261 -0.91 -9.35 -0.60
N VAL A 262 -1.38 -10.33 -1.39
CA VAL A 262 -0.96 -10.71 -2.75
C VAL A 262 -1.31 -9.60 -3.79
N ALA A 263 -1.51 -8.35 -3.37
CA ALA A 263 -1.99 -7.25 -4.21
C ALA A 263 -0.92 -6.63 -5.13
N LEU A 264 0.35 -7.05 -5.04
CA LEU A 264 1.39 -6.64 -6.00
C LEU A 264 1.43 -7.46 -7.30
N ARG A 265 0.60 -8.51 -7.43
CA ARG A 265 0.65 -9.38 -8.61
C ARG A 265 0.24 -8.67 -9.89
N ASP A 266 -0.62 -7.65 -9.79
CA ASP A 266 -1.12 -6.90 -10.94
C ASP A 266 -0.17 -5.74 -11.34
N LEU A 267 0.64 -5.21 -10.41
CA LEU A 267 1.66 -4.19 -10.70
C LEU A 267 2.86 -4.78 -11.47
N ASN A 268 3.18 -6.05 -11.21
CA ASN A 268 4.35 -6.73 -11.75
C ASN A 268 4.32 -6.88 -13.28
N ASN A 269 3.14 -7.01 -13.90
CA ASN A 269 3.04 -7.36 -15.32
C ASN A 269 3.31 -6.15 -16.23
N ASN A 270 2.80 -4.96 -15.89
CA ASN A 270 3.03 -3.76 -16.72
C ASN A 270 4.44 -3.17 -16.51
N LEU A 271 5.02 -3.34 -15.32
CA LEU A 271 6.38 -2.88 -15.01
C LEU A 271 7.47 -3.71 -15.70
N ALA A 272 7.29 -5.03 -15.77
CA ALA A 272 8.24 -5.90 -16.45
C ALA A 272 8.34 -5.55 -17.93
N GLU A 273 7.20 -5.28 -18.59
CA GLU A 273 7.16 -4.88 -20.01
C GLU A 273 7.83 -3.51 -20.23
N LEU A 274 7.59 -2.53 -19.35
CA LEU A 274 8.25 -1.21 -19.46
C LEU A 274 9.77 -1.30 -19.20
N LEU A 275 10.19 -2.07 -18.21
CA LEU A 275 11.62 -2.25 -17.89
C LEU A 275 12.34 -3.09 -18.95
N GLU A 276 11.66 -4.05 -19.59
CA GLU A 276 12.18 -4.78 -20.74
C GLU A 276 12.40 -3.85 -21.94
N ARG A 277 11.43 -2.98 -22.25
CA ARG A 277 11.58 -1.95 -23.31
C ARG A 277 12.71 -0.96 -23.01
N VAL A 278 12.91 -0.60 -21.74
CA VAL A 278 14.01 0.29 -21.30
C VAL A 278 15.37 -0.41 -21.34
N SER A 279 15.45 -1.70 -21.00
CA SER A 279 16.69 -2.48 -21.00
C SER A 279 17.17 -2.87 -22.42
N THR A 280 16.24 -3.15 -23.33
CA THR A 280 16.56 -3.58 -24.71
C THR A 280 17.03 -2.45 -25.61
N GLN A 281 16.75 -1.20 -25.25
CA GLN A 281 17.24 -0.02 -25.96
C GLN A 281 18.75 0.22 -25.76
N HIS A 282 19.42 -0.57 -24.91
CA HIS A 282 20.87 -0.53 -24.68
C HIS A 282 21.68 -1.34 -25.71
N ALA A 283 21.04 -2.07 -26.62
CA ALA A 283 21.75 -2.94 -27.58
C ALA A 283 22.34 -2.20 -28.79
N GLU A 284 21.97 -0.94 -29.04
CA GLU A 284 22.50 -0.13 -30.14
C GLU A 284 23.44 0.94 -29.57
N LYS A 285 24.63 0.50 -29.16
CA LYS A 285 25.71 1.40 -28.79
C LYS A 285 26.27 1.97 -30.10
N ASP A 286 25.82 3.17 -30.47
CA ASP A 286 26.42 3.95 -31.54
C ASP A 286 27.91 4.17 -31.24
N THR A 287 28.73 3.38 -31.92
CA THR A 287 30.15 3.61 -32.11
C THR A 287 30.32 4.84 -33.00
N ASP A 288 30.18 6.03 -32.43
CA ASP A 288 30.85 7.18 -33.02
C ASP A 288 31.33 8.20 -31.96
N THR A 289 32.64 8.16 -31.76
CA THR A 289 33.54 9.29 -31.46
C THR A 289 33.12 10.32 -30.40
N THR A 290 33.74 10.28 -29.21
CA THR A 290 34.48 11.44 -28.64
C THR A 290 35.37 11.08 -27.44
N GLN A 291 36.67 11.26 -27.66
CA GLN A 291 37.74 11.70 -26.73
C GLN A 291 37.71 11.26 -25.25
N GLY A 292 38.60 10.32 -24.91
CA GLY A 292 39.60 10.52 -23.85
C GLY A 292 39.12 10.60 -22.40
N VAL A 293 38.04 9.92 -22.03
CA VAL A 293 37.79 9.60 -20.62
C VAL A 293 38.45 8.25 -20.35
N ASP A 294 39.34 8.20 -19.36
CA ASP A 294 40.02 6.97 -18.95
C ASP A 294 38.97 5.87 -18.72
N GLU A 295 39.15 4.68 -19.33
CA GLU A 295 38.16 3.58 -19.29
C GLU A 295 37.81 3.16 -17.83
N LYS A 296 38.75 3.41 -16.91
CA LYS A 296 38.56 3.23 -15.46
C LYS A 296 37.66 4.29 -14.82
N ASP A 297 37.67 5.53 -15.30
CA ASP A 297 36.82 6.61 -14.77
C ASP A 297 35.37 6.40 -15.18
N SER A 298 35.13 5.92 -16.41
CA SER A 298 33.78 5.58 -16.90
C SER A 298 33.15 4.41 -16.13
N THR A 299 33.92 3.35 -15.88
CA THR A 299 33.45 2.18 -15.12
C THR A 299 33.22 2.51 -13.63
N LEU A 300 34.07 3.35 -13.03
CA LEU A 300 33.89 3.80 -11.65
C LEU A 300 32.66 4.71 -11.49
N LEU A 301 32.44 5.62 -12.44
CA LEU A 301 31.23 6.46 -12.48
C LEU A 301 29.96 5.62 -12.63
N TRP A 302 29.95 4.63 -13.53
CA TRP A 302 28.82 3.73 -13.68
C TRP A 302 28.52 2.96 -12.39
N LEU A 303 29.56 2.41 -11.73
CA LEU A 303 29.41 1.67 -10.48
C LEU A 303 28.88 2.57 -9.33
N MET A 304 29.35 3.81 -9.27
CA MET A 304 28.80 4.81 -8.35
C MET A 304 27.32 5.10 -8.65
N GLY A 305 26.95 5.21 -9.92
CA GLY A 305 25.57 5.37 -10.34
C GLY A 305 24.67 4.20 -9.88
N CYS A 306 25.10 2.95 -10.07
CA CYS A 306 24.38 1.77 -9.57
C CYS A 306 24.28 1.74 -8.03
N LEU A 307 25.33 2.18 -7.32
CA LEU A 307 25.30 2.27 -5.86
C LEU A 307 24.28 3.32 -5.39
N ILE A 308 24.23 4.48 -6.05
CA ILE A 308 23.21 5.51 -5.78
C ILE A 308 21.81 4.94 -6.05
N THR A 309 21.62 4.20 -7.15
CA THR A 309 20.36 3.52 -7.44
C THR A 309 19.99 2.52 -6.33
N GLY A 310 20.92 1.71 -5.86
CA GLY A 310 20.69 0.78 -4.75
C GLY A 310 20.28 1.50 -3.45
N VAL A 311 20.94 2.61 -3.13
CA VAL A 311 20.58 3.46 -1.98
C VAL A 311 19.17 4.03 -2.15
N ALA A 312 18.85 4.56 -3.34
CA ALA A 312 17.52 5.08 -3.66
C ALA A 312 16.44 3.99 -3.49
N VAL A 313 16.67 2.79 -4.02
CA VAL A 313 15.77 1.63 -3.89
C VAL A 313 15.56 1.21 -2.42
N SER A 314 16.61 1.30 -1.60
CA SER A 314 16.52 0.95 -0.17
C SER A 314 15.59 1.86 0.66
N LEU A 315 15.23 3.04 0.13
CA LEU A 315 14.25 3.94 0.77
C LEU A 315 12.83 3.37 0.71
N GLY A 316 12.56 2.50 -0.27
CA GLY A 316 11.32 1.76 -0.40
C GLY A 316 10.20 2.49 -1.15
N THR A 317 9.16 1.73 -1.47
CA THR A 317 8.06 2.15 -2.35
C THR A 317 7.27 3.36 -1.83
N SER A 318 6.91 3.37 -0.54
CA SER A 318 6.10 4.47 0.02
C SER A 318 6.84 5.82 0.02
N TYR A 319 8.17 5.82 0.14
CA TYR A 319 8.96 7.05 0.05
C TYR A 319 8.83 7.66 -1.36
N TRP A 320 9.13 6.86 -2.39
CA TRP A 320 9.11 7.34 -3.78
C TRP A 320 7.71 7.68 -4.27
N LEU A 321 6.66 6.97 -3.81
CA LEU A 321 5.28 7.31 -4.14
C LEU A 321 4.90 8.70 -3.63
N ASN A 322 5.25 9.03 -2.39
CA ASN A 322 4.99 10.34 -1.82
C ASN A 322 5.80 11.43 -2.50
N PHE A 323 7.08 11.15 -2.80
CA PHE A 323 7.92 12.06 -3.56
C PHE A 323 7.36 12.33 -4.96
N LEU A 324 6.86 11.30 -5.66
CA LEU A 324 6.21 11.44 -6.96
C LEU A 324 4.98 12.35 -6.87
N ARG A 325 4.09 12.12 -5.89
CA ARG A 325 2.91 12.96 -5.69
C ARG A 325 3.27 14.42 -5.45
N LEU A 326 4.28 14.67 -4.61
CA LEU A 326 4.79 16.01 -4.35
C LEU A 326 5.28 16.68 -5.65
N MET A 327 6.10 15.97 -6.42
CA MET A 327 6.67 16.51 -7.65
C MET A 327 5.61 16.74 -8.74
N ILE A 328 4.59 15.88 -8.84
CA ILE A 328 3.46 16.05 -9.75
C ILE A 328 2.61 17.25 -9.34
N SER A 329 2.37 17.45 -8.04
CA SER A 329 1.68 18.63 -7.52
C SER A 329 2.46 19.91 -7.85
N VAL A 330 3.77 19.94 -7.61
CA VAL A 330 4.65 21.07 -7.98
C VAL A 330 4.64 21.32 -9.48
N ARG A 331 4.66 20.26 -10.30
CA ARG A 331 4.55 20.38 -11.76
C ARG A 331 3.23 21.04 -12.19
N SER A 332 2.12 20.63 -11.57
CA SER A 332 0.78 21.14 -11.87
C SER A 332 0.58 22.60 -11.43
N SER A 333 1.27 23.07 -10.39
CA SER A 333 1.20 24.48 -9.96
C SER A 333 1.98 25.43 -10.87
N ILE A 334 3.02 24.94 -11.55
CA ILE A 334 3.80 25.69 -12.54
C ILE A 334 3.12 25.70 -13.92
N ARG A 335 2.35 24.65 -14.26
CA ARG A 335 1.52 24.56 -15.45
C ARG A 335 0.07 24.23 -15.07
N PRO A 336 -0.78 25.24 -14.77
CA PRO A 336 -2.21 25.01 -14.59
C PRO A 336 -2.85 24.71 -15.96
N ASN A 337 -2.74 23.45 -16.39
CA ASN A 337 -3.48 22.76 -17.44
C ASN A 337 -3.83 23.51 -18.75
N ASP A 338 -3.20 23.04 -19.85
CA ASP A 338 -3.75 23.04 -21.22
C ASP A 338 -4.97 22.09 -21.33
N THR A 339 -5.99 22.29 -20.49
CA THR A 339 -7.27 21.55 -20.56
C THR A 339 -8.45 22.47 -20.90
N SER A 340 -8.18 23.62 -21.54
CA SER A 340 -9.21 24.59 -21.94
C SER A 340 -8.94 25.32 -23.25
N THR A 341 -8.23 24.73 -24.21
CA THR A 341 -8.20 25.22 -25.59
C THR A 341 -9.14 24.42 -26.47
N GLY A 342 -10.43 24.74 -26.33
CA GLY A 342 -11.49 24.31 -27.23
C GLY A 342 -12.57 25.39 -27.28
N SER A 343 -12.56 26.17 -28.37
CA SER A 343 -13.56 27.17 -28.76
C SER A 343 -13.56 28.49 -28.00
N SER A 344 -12.84 29.47 -28.54
CA SER A 344 -13.19 30.88 -28.42
C SER A 344 -12.88 31.56 -29.75
N ALA A 345 -13.84 31.50 -30.67
CA ALA A 345 -13.93 32.42 -31.79
C ALA A 345 -15.41 32.65 -32.11
N SER A 346 -15.83 33.92 -31.98
CA SER A 346 -17.02 34.57 -32.55
C SER A 346 -18.40 34.02 -32.16
N GLU A 347 -19.23 34.79 -31.48
CA GLU A 347 -20.27 35.63 -32.13
C GLU A 347 -21.09 36.44 -31.10
N SER A 348 -21.67 37.53 -31.59
CA SER A 348 -22.22 38.70 -30.90
C SER A 348 -23.60 38.54 -30.24
N MET A 349 -23.79 39.25 -29.11
CA MET A 349 -24.92 40.15 -28.76
C MET A 349 -26.35 39.75 -29.17
N ASN A 350 -27.20 39.38 -28.19
CA ASN A 350 -28.61 39.85 -28.16
C ASN A 350 -29.24 39.79 -26.75
N ILE A 351 -30.07 40.80 -26.45
CA ILE A 351 -30.76 41.13 -25.20
C ILE A 351 -32.23 40.65 -25.26
N ASN A 352 -32.76 39.96 -24.23
CA ASN A 352 -33.98 40.35 -23.48
C ASN A 352 -34.47 39.35 -22.39
N ARG A 353 -34.48 39.82 -21.13
CA ARG A 353 -35.54 39.75 -20.08
C ARG A 353 -36.08 38.41 -19.47
N PRO A 354 -36.70 38.42 -18.26
CA PRO A 354 -36.11 37.78 -17.08
C PRO A 354 -36.99 36.76 -16.30
N ASN A 355 -36.35 36.13 -15.30
CA ASN A 355 -36.88 35.60 -14.03
C ASN A 355 -37.56 34.22 -14.04
N VAL A 356 -36.94 33.20 -13.41
CA VAL A 356 -37.40 32.55 -12.15
C VAL A 356 -36.18 31.92 -11.44
N ALA A 357 -36.14 32.04 -10.12
CA ALA A 357 -35.13 31.53 -9.21
C ALA A 357 -34.87 30.01 -9.26
N GLY A 358 -33.63 29.61 -8.97
CA GLY A 358 -33.24 28.23 -8.69
C GLY A 358 -31.72 28.05 -8.74
N ALA A 359 -31.05 28.20 -7.60
CA ALA A 359 -29.64 27.85 -7.47
C ALA A 359 -29.45 26.35 -7.74
N GLN A 360 -28.55 25.99 -8.66
CA GLN A 360 -27.79 24.73 -8.59
C GLN A 360 -26.55 24.79 -9.50
N SER A 361 -25.42 24.52 -8.85
CA SER A 361 -24.07 24.38 -9.37
C SER A 361 -23.96 23.25 -10.39
N VAL A 362 -23.40 23.53 -11.57
CA VAL A 362 -22.93 22.49 -12.50
C VAL A 362 -21.60 21.97 -11.99
N GLY A 363 -21.65 20.82 -11.31
CA GLY A 363 -20.49 20.08 -10.85
C GLY A 363 -19.85 19.29 -11.99
N VAL A 364 -18.52 19.21 -11.93
CA VAL A 364 -17.66 18.34 -12.73
C VAL A 364 -18.11 16.89 -12.53
N SER A 365 -18.57 16.24 -13.59
CA SER A 365 -18.99 14.83 -13.56
C SER A 365 -17.77 13.92 -13.38
N SER A 366 -17.65 13.31 -12.20
CA SER A 366 -16.91 12.06 -12.01
C SER A 366 -17.62 10.98 -12.84
N ALA A 367 -16.94 10.36 -13.81
CA ALA A 367 -17.50 9.26 -14.59
C ALA A 367 -18.14 8.22 -13.64
N SER A 368 -19.42 7.93 -13.88
CA SER A 368 -20.18 6.99 -13.06
C SER A 368 -19.61 5.57 -13.23
N PHE A 369 -19.64 4.71 -12.20
CA PHE A 369 -19.16 3.31 -12.31
C PHE A 369 -19.81 2.58 -13.51
N GLU A 370 -21.05 2.93 -13.81
CA GLU A 370 -21.79 2.43 -14.95
C GLU A 370 -21.11 2.70 -16.30
N GLU A 371 -20.40 3.81 -16.46
CA GLU A 371 -19.61 4.14 -17.65
C GLU A 371 -18.34 3.27 -17.79
N LEU A 372 -17.94 2.57 -16.72
CA LEU A 372 -16.78 1.67 -16.69
C LEU A 372 -17.16 0.20 -16.94
N LEU A 373 -18.44 -0.11 -17.14
CA LEU A 373 -18.89 -1.46 -17.47
C LEU A 373 -18.72 -1.73 -18.97
N ASP A 374 -17.96 -2.78 -19.29
CA ASP A 374 -17.89 -3.28 -20.66
C ASP A 374 -19.16 -4.06 -21.05
N ALA A 375 -19.31 -4.33 -22.34
CA ALA A 375 -20.48 -5.02 -22.87
C ALA A 375 -20.67 -6.41 -22.24
N THR A 376 -19.56 -7.10 -21.95
CA THR A 376 -19.57 -8.45 -21.35
C THR A 376 -20.20 -8.43 -19.95
N ARG A 377 -19.81 -7.47 -19.10
CA ARG A 377 -20.36 -7.33 -17.74
C ARG A 377 -21.80 -6.85 -17.76
N LEU A 378 -22.18 -6.02 -18.74
CA LEU A 378 -23.57 -5.62 -18.93
C LEU A 378 -24.45 -6.80 -19.35
N THR A 379 -23.96 -7.67 -20.24
CA THR A 379 -24.64 -8.93 -20.60
C THR A 379 -24.86 -9.80 -19.36
N GLU A 380 -23.84 -9.98 -18.51
CA GLU A 380 -23.96 -10.75 -17.25
C GLU A 380 -25.02 -10.16 -16.32
N VAL A 381 -25.05 -8.82 -16.17
CA VAL A 381 -26.07 -8.13 -15.37
C VAL A 381 -27.47 -8.35 -15.95
N GLN A 382 -27.62 -8.26 -17.27
CA GLN A 382 -28.90 -8.46 -17.94
C GLN A 382 -29.42 -9.90 -17.78
N GLU A 383 -28.52 -10.89 -17.84
CA GLU A 383 -28.85 -12.29 -17.61
C GLU A 383 -29.28 -12.55 -16.16
N ILE A 384 -28.58 -11.98 -15.18
CA ILE A 384 -28.92 -12.13 -13.75
C ILE A 384 -30.25 -11.45 -13.43
N LEU A 385 -30.53 -10.30 -14.06
CA LEU A 385 -31.80 -9.60 -13.95
C LEU A 385 -32.95 -10.32 -14.68
N GLY A 386 -32.67 -11.41 -15.40
CA GLY A 386 -33.66 -12.26 -16.04
C GLY A 386 -34.26 -11.67 -17.31
N LEU A 387 -33.53 -10.80 -18.02
CA LEU A 387 -33.99 -10.24 -19.30
C LEU A 387 -34.07 -11.34 -20.38
N GLY A 388 -35.02 -11.18 -21.31
CA GLY A 388 -35.17 -12.11 -22.44
C GLY A 388 -34.00 -12.03 -23.41
N SER A 389 -33.75 -13.09 -24.19
CA SER A 389 -32.60 -13.17 -25.10
C SER A 389 -32.52 -12.07 -26.15
N GLU A 390 -33.64 -11.40 -26.48
CA GLU A 390 -33.67 -10.25 -27.39
C GLU A 390 -33.31 -8.91 -26.70
N GLU A 391 -33.33 -8.87 -25.38
CA GLU A 391 -33.06 -7.67 -24.56
C GLU A 391 -31.66 -7.69 -23.92
N VAL A 392 -30.94 -8.81 -24.03
CA VAL A 392 -29.54 -8.96 -23.61
C VAL A 392 -28.62 -8.41 -24.70
N THR A 393 -28.43 -7.09 -24.70
CA THR A 393 -27.70 -6.35 -25.74
C THR A 393 -26.27 -5.96 -25.35
N GLY A 394 -25.86 -6.18 -24.09
CA GLY A 394 -24.58 -5.69 -23.57
C GLY A 394 -24.50 -4.16 -23.49
N THR A 395 -25.65 -3.48 -23.53
CA THR A 395 -25.77 -2.02 -23.44
C THR A 395 -26.82 -1.66 -22.39
N MET A 396 -26.68 -0.50 -21.74
CA MET A 396 -27.65 -0.06 -20.74
C MET A 396 -28.96 0.40 -21.41
N SER A 397 -29.86 -0.55 -21.68
CA SER A 397 -31.16 -0.29 -22.31
C SER A 397 -32.21 0.15 -21.28
N LEU A 398 -33.32 0.71 -21.78
CA LEU A 398 -34.47 1.03 -20.93
C LEU A 398 -35.01 -0.20 -20.18
N ALA A 399 -35.01 -1.37 -20.84
CA ALA A 399 -35.39 -2.63 -20.22
C ALA A 399 -34.43 -3.01 -19.07
N THR A 400 -33.13 -2.80 -19.25
CA THR A 400 -32.12 -3.04 -18.20
C THR A 400 -32.32 -2.11 -17.00
N ARG A 401 -32.64 -0.83 -17.24
CA ARG A 401 -32.94 0.15 -16.18
C ARG A 401 -34.17 -0.26 -15.37
N VAL A 402 -35.25 -0.67 -16.04
CA VAL A 402 -36.49 -1.10 -15.37
C VAL A 402 -36.26 -2.37 -14.56
N ALA A 403 -35.52 -3.35 -15.09
CA ALA A 403 -35.20 -4.57 -14.37
C ALA A 403 -34.32 -4.30 -13.14
N LEU A 404 -33.36 -3.38 -13.25
CA LEU A 404 -32.52 -2.96 -12.13
C LEU A 404 -33.33 -2.27 -11.02
N ASP A 405 -34.27 -1.41 -11.38
CA ASP A 405 -35.14 -0.74 -10.40
C ASP A 405 -36.11 -1.72 -9.71
N ASN A 406 -36.60 -2.74 -10.44
CA ASN A 406 -37.39 -3.84 -9.84
C ASN A 406 -36.55 -4.71 -8.91
N TRP A 407 -35.28 -4.94 -9.24
CA TRP A 407 -34.35 -5.64 -8.35
C TRP A 407 -34.07 -4.81 -7.09
N ARG A 408 -33.84 -3.50 -7.22
CA ARG A 408 -33.63 -2.55 -6.11
C ARG A 408 -34.80 -2.52 -5.13
N ASP A 409 -36.04 -2.63 -5.61
CA ASP A 409 -37.24 -2.72 -4.75
C ASP A 409 -37.16 -3.87 -3.75
N ASN A 410 -36.63 -5.03 -4.16
CA ASN A 410 -36.51 -6.19 -3.29
C ASN A 410 -35.50 -5.97 -2.14
N PHE A 411 -34.62 -4.98 -2.26
CA PHE A 411 -33.59 -4.64 -1.28
C PHE A 411 -33.79 -3.26 -0.61
N GLY A 412 -34.87 -2.54 -0.93
CA GLY A 412 -35.15 -1.20 -0.40
C GLY A 412 -34.17 -0.12 -0.87
N LEU A 413 -33.58 -0.28 -2.06
CA LEU A 413 -32.57 0.61 -2.63
C LEU A 413 -33.19 1.74 -3.49
N PRO A 414 -32.52 2.91 -3.62
CA PRO A 414 -33.03 4.04 -4.39
C PRO A 414 -33.07 3.75 -5.90
N LYS A 415 -34.22 4.03 -6.55
CA LYS A 415 -34.43 3.85 -7.99
C LYS A 415 -33.91 5.01 -8.83
N GLY A 416 -33.68 4.74 -10.13
CA GLY A 416 -33.33 5.78 -11.11
C GLY A 416 -31.91 6.32 -10.98
N THR A 417 -31.07 5.73 -10.14
CA THR A 417 -29.65 6.05 -9.99
C THR A 417 -28.79 5.18 -10.91
N PRO A 418 -27.60 5.66 -11.33
CA PRO A 418 -26.64 4.83 -12.02
C PRO A 418 -26.29 3.57 -11.21
N LEU A 419 -25.98 2.47 -11.90
CA LEU A 419 -25.51 1.25 -11.23
C LEU A 419 -24.19 1.56 -10.51
N THR A 420 -24.13 1.28 -9.22
CA THR A 420 -22.92 1.46 -8.41
C THR A 420 -22.09 0.18 -8.34
N LEU A 421 -20.82 0.29 -7.96
CA LEU A 421 -19.95 -0.88 -7.77
C LEU A 421 -20.50 -1.83 -6.69
N GLU A 422 -21.05 -1.28 -5.60
CA GLU A 422 -21.61 -2.07 -4.51
C GLU A 422 -22.85 -2.85 -4.96
N GLU A 423 -23.76 -2.20 -5.70
CA GLU A 423 -24.92 -2.86 -6.30
C GLU A 423 -24.51 -3.92 -7.31
N TYR A 424 -23.52 -3.65 -8.17
CA TYR A 424 -23.02 -4.64 -9.12
C TYR A 424 -22.45 -5.88 -8.41
N VAL A 425 -21.64 -5.70 -7.37
CA VAL A 425 -21.09 -6.81 -6.56
C VAL A 425 -22.20 -7.60 -5.87
N LEU A 426 -23.24 -6.93 -5.38
CA LEU A 426 -24.40 -7.57 -4.77
C LEU A 426 -25.20 -8.41 -5.78
N LEU A 427 -25.36 -7.88 -7.00
CA LEU A 427 -26.11 -8.50 -8.10
C LEU A 427 -25.43 -9.79 -8.58
N ILE A 428 -24.10 -9.79 -8.73
CA ILE A 428 -23.33 -10.98 -9.15
C ILE A 428 -23.04 -11.99 -8.02
N ASN A 429 -23.24 -11.62 -6.74
CA ASN A 429 -22.99 -12.50 -5.58
C ASN A 429 -24.11 -12.45 -4.53
N PRO A 430 -25.33 -12.91 -4.86
CA PRO A 430 -26.48 -12.81 -3.94
C PRO A 430 -26.32 -13.61 -2.65
N LYS A 431 -25.58 -14.74 -2.67
CA LYS A 431 -25.36 -15.62 -1.50
C LYS A 431 -24.44 -15.04 -0.41
N ARG A 432 -23.78 -13.91 -0.69
CA ARG A 432 -22.84 -13.30 0.25
C ARG A 432 -23.51 -12.36 1.26
N TRP A 433 -24.79 -12.04 1.04
CA TRP A 433 -25.50 -10.95 1.72
C TRP A 433 -26.92 -11.33 2.20
N SER A 434 -27.36 -12.57 1.97
CA SER A 434 -28.45 -13.22 2.71
C SER A 434 -27.96 -13.76 4.06
#